data_AF-M4EC36-F1
#
_entry.id   AF-M4EC36-F1
#
_cell.length_a   1.000
_cell.length_b   1.000
_cell.length_c   1.000
_cell.angle_alpha   90.00
_cell.angle_beta   90.00
_cell.angle_gamma   90.00
#
_symmetry.space_group_name_H-M   'P 1'
#
loop_
_entity.id
_entity.type
_entity.pdbx_description
1 polymer ?
#
loop_
_entity_poly.entity_id
_entity_poly.type
_entity_poly.pdbx_seq_one_letter_code
_entity_poly.pdbx_strand_id
1 'polypeptide(L)'
;MVLSRSFVEYCIWGWDNLPRTLLMYYTNFLSTPEGYFHTVICNAPEYSSTVVNSDLHYISWDKRPQQHPKMLNISDTKKMIASGAVFARKFTHNDLALDKIDTELLGRGNGSFTPGGWCAGKPNCSKVGDPSKINPGLGADRISGLVSRLISPSKLTRRQCR
;
A
#
# COMPACT_ATOMS: atom_id res chain seq x y z
N MET A 1 0.09 2.50 -4.78
CA MET A 1 -1.04 1.67 -5.27
C MET A 1 -0.71 0.19 -5.17
N VAL A 2 -1.73 -0.67 -5.14
CA VAL A 2 -1.58 -2.13 -5.16
C VAL A 2 -2.44 -2.67 -6.30
N LEU A 3 -1.84 -3.43 -7.21
CA LEU A 3 -2.50 -3.95 -8.42
C LEU A 3 -2.55 -5.48 -8.35
N SER A 4 -3.66 -6.08 -8.78
CA SER A 4 -3.78 -7.53 -8.89
C SER A 4 -2.95 -8.05 -10.05
N ARG A 5 -2.46 -9.29 -9.95
CA ARG A 5 -1.72 -9.97 -11.02
C ARG A 5 -2.52 -9.96 -12.34
N SER A 6 -3.81 -10.29 -12.26
CA SER A 6 -4.72 -10.32 -13.42
C SER A 6 -4.78 -8.97 -14.15
N PHE A 7 -4.95 -7.86 -13.40
CA PHE A 7 -4.98 -6.53 -14.01
C PHE A 7 -3.63 -6.12 -14.63
N VAL A 8 -2.52 -6.49 -13.99
CA VAL A 8 -1.18 -6.26 -14.55
C VAL A 8 -0.98 -7.07 -15.83
N GLU A 9 -1.41 -8.33 -15.86
CA GLU A 9 -1.39 -9.14 -17.08
C GLU A 9 -2.22 -8.49 -18.18
N TYR A 10 -3.43 -7.99 -17.90
CA TYR A 10 -4.22 -7.21 -18.85
C TYR A 10 -3.50 -5.97 -19.40
N CYS A 11 -2.75 -5.25 -18.55
CA CYS A 11 -1.97 -4.10 -18.98
C CYS A 11 -0.82 -4.47 -19.92
N ILE A 12 -0.28 -5.70 -19.83
CA ILE A 12 0.90 -6.15 -20.57
C ILE A 12 0.50 -6.97 -21.80
N TRP A 13 -0.52 -7.81 -21.69
CA TRP A 13 -0.90 -8.82 -22.67
C TRP A 13 -1.95 -8.25 -23.62
N GLY A 14 -1.54 -8.03 -24.86
CA GLY A 14 -2.45 -7.64 -25.93
C GLY A 14 -1.75 -6.94 -27.08
N TRP A 15 -2.24 -7.21 -28.29
CA TRP A 15 -2.01 -6.36 -29.44
C TRP A 15 -3.27 -5.52 -29.64
N ASP A 16 -3.08 -4.21 -29.80
CA ASP A 16 -4.16 -3.25 -30.06
C ASP A 16 -5.25 -3.20 -28.98
N ASN A 17 -4.85 -3.02 -27.71
CA ASN A 17 -5.76 -2.90 -26.57
C ASN A 17 -5.72 -1.49 -25.94
N LEU A 18 -6.75 -1.18 -25.14
CA LEU A 18 -6.87 0.10 -24.43
C LEU A 18 -5.61 0.47 -23.61
N PRO A 19 -5.02 -0.42 -22.79
CA PRO A 19 -3.77 -0.14 -22.08
C PRO A 19 -2.65 0.36 -22.99
N ARG A 20 -2.43 -0.28 -24.15
CA ARG A 20 -1.36 0.10 -25.08
C ARG A 20 -1.61 1.47 -25.71
N THR A 21 -2.83 1.74 -26.15
CA THR A 21 -3.20 3.04 -26.72
C THR A 21 -3.03 4.16 -25.68
N LEU A 22 -3.50 3.93 -24.46
CA LEU A 22 -3.30 4.87 -23.36
C LEU A 22 -1.82 5.01 -23.01
N LEU A 23 -1.04 3.94 -23.03
CA LEU A 23 0.40 4.01 -22.72
C LEU A 23 1.12 4.93 -23.71
N MET A 24 0.81 4.82 -25.01
CA MET A 24 1.34 5.73 -26.03
C MET A 24 0.97 7.19 -25.75
N TYR A 25 -0.30 7.48 -25.39
CA TYR A 25 -0.73 8.82 -25.03
C TYR A 25 -0.01 9.36 -23.78
N TYR A 26 0.05 8.53 -22.73
CA TYR A 26 0.64 8.87 -21.45
C TYR A 26 2.18 8.95 -21.47
N THR A 27 2.86 8.58 -22.56
CA THR A 27 4.30 8.81 -22.72
C THR A 27 4.69 10.29 -22.73
N ASN A 28 3.76 11.17 -23.17
CA ASN A 28 3.97 12.62 -23.25
C ASN A 28 3.21 13.39 -22.15
N PHE A 29 2.79 12.71 -21.09
CA PHE A 29 2.01 13.29 -20.00
C PHE A 29 2.88 13.50 -18.75
N LEU A 30 2.68 14.61 -18.03
CA LEU A 30 3.36 14.85 -16.75
C LEU A 30 2.77 13.95 -15.66
N SER A 31 3.62 13.37 -14.81
CA SER A 31 3.19 12.48 -13.72
C SER A 31 2.33 11.30 -14.19
N THR A 32 2.69 10.68 -15.31
CA THR A 32 2.01 9.53 -15.92
C THR A 32 1.44 8.49 -14.94
N PRO A 33 2.19 8.02 -13.91
CA PRO A 33 1.67 7.01 -12.99
C PRO A 33 0.46 7.46 -12.16
N GLU A 34 0.24 8.77 -12.00
CA GLU A 34 -0.90 9.32 -11.26
C GLU A 34 -2.21 9.22 -12.06
N GLY A 35 -2.15 9.14 -13.39
CA GLY A 35 -3.32 9.06 -14.26
C GLY A 35 -3.50 7.70 -14.94
N TYR A 36 -2.43 7.12 -15.47
CA TYR A 36 -2.48 5.99 -16.40
C TYR A 36 -3.31 4.82 -15.87
N PHE A 37 -2.96 4.28 -14.70
CA PHE A 37 -3.62 3.09 -14.15
C PHE A 37 -5.08 3.35 -13.76
N HIS A 38 -5.40 4.55 -13.25
CA HIS A 38 -6.78 4.93 -12.94
C HIS A 38 -7.63 4.97 -14.21
N THR A 39 -7.11 5.57 -15.28
CA THR A 39 -7.80 5.64 -16.57
C THR A 39 -8.00 4.25 -17.17
N VAL A 40 -6.97 3.40 -17.18
CA VAL A 40 -7.07 2.04 -17.72
C VAL A 40 -8.10 1.21 -16.93
N ILE A 41 -8.01 1.17 -15.60
CA ILE A 41 -8.84 0.28 -14.80
C ILE A 41 -10.33 0.71 -14.79
N CYS A 42 -10.60 2.02 -14.83
CA CYS A 42 -11.98 2.51 -14.88
C CYS A 42 -12.65 2.34 -16.24
N ASN A 43 -11.87 2.24 -17.32
CA ASN A 43 -12.40 2.06 -18.68
C ASN A 43 -12.29 0.62 -19.18
N ALA A 44 -11.98 -0.34 -18.30
CA ALA A 44 -11.99 -1.76 -18.59
C ALA A 44 -13.18 -2.42 -17.86
N PRO A 45 -14.27 -2.80 -18.56
CA PRO A 45 -15.49 -3.33 -17.94
C PRO A 45 -15.26 -4.53 -17.01
N GLU A 46 -14.28 -5.37 -17.32
CA GLU A 46 -13.91 -6.55 -16.54
C GLU A 46 -13.28 -6.19 -15.17
N TYR A 47 -12.72 -4.98 -15.04
CA TYR A 47 -11.98 -4.54 -13.85
C TYR A 47 -12.61 -3.35 -13.12
N SER A 48 -13.44 -2.54 -13.78
CA SER A 48 -13.99 -1.29 -13.23
C SER A 48 -14.76 -1.50 -11.92
N SER A 49 -15.43 -2.64 -11.77
CA SER A 49 -16.16 -3.04 -10.55
C SER A 49 -15.25 -3.54 -9.42
N THR A 50 -14.00 -3.91 -9.70
CA THR A 50 -13.05 -4.44 -8.71
C THR A 50 -12.26 -3.34 -7.98
N VAL A 51 -12.42 -2.09 -8.41
CA VAL A 51 -11.66 -0.95 -7.88
C VAL A 51 -12.08 -0.62 -6.46
N VAL A 52 -11.08 -0.54 -5.58
CA VAL A 52 -11.20 0.02 -4.24
C VAL A 52 -10.45 1.33 -4.21
N ASN A 53 -11.14 2.44 -3.90
CA ASN A 53 -10.56 3.78 -3.84
C ASN A 53 -9.70 3.98 -2.57
N SER A 54 -8.59 3.25 -2.49
CA SER A 54 -7.53 3.39 -1.51
C SER A 54 -6.27 2.72 -2.07
N ASP A 55 -5.13 3.38 -1.96
CA ASP A 55 -3.83 2.84 -2.35
C ASP A 55 -3.09 2.17 -1.18
N LEU A 56 -3.75 2.04 -0.03
CA LEU A 56 -3.26 1.51 1.24
C LEU A 56 -2.11 2.29 1.90
N HIS A 57 -1.83 3.52 1.43
CA HIS A 57 -0.82 4.39 2.02
C HIS A 57 -1.44 5.41 2.98
N TYR A 58 -0.77 5.64 4.11
CA TYR A 58 -0.95 6.84 4.91
C TYR A 58 -0.04 7.94 4.37
N ILE A 59 -0.66 9.01 3.86
CA ILE A 59 0.03 10.19 3.33
C ILE A 59 -0.57 11.42 4.01
N SER A 60 0.28 12.24 4.62
CA SER A 60 -0.14 13.51 5.20
C SER A 60 0.28 14.66 4.28
N TRP A 61 -0.65 15.60 4.08
CA TRP A 61 -0.42 16.83 3.33
C TRP A 61 -0.53 18.04 4.25
N ASP A 62 0.22 19.09 3.94
CA ASP A 62 0.07 20.38 4.63
C ASP A 62 -1.28 21.02 4.30
N LYS A 63 -1.76 21.92 5.17
CA LYS A 63 -3.03 22.65 4.95
C LYS A 63 -3.06 23.39 3.61
N ARG A 64 -1.91 23.90 3.18
CA ARG A 64 -1.68 24.34 1.81
C ARG A 64 -0.86 23.24 1.13
N PRO A 65 -1.49 22.39 0.31
CA PRO A 65 -0.80 21.27 -0.31
C PRO A 65 0.35 21.79 -1.17
N GLN A 66 1.52 21.18 -1.00
CA GLN A 66 2.68 21.42 -1.87
C GLN A 66 2.71 20.35 -2.97
N GLN A 67 3.72 20.36 -3.85
CA GLN A 67 3.91 19.30 -4.85
C GLN A 67 4.19 17.93 -4.20
N HIS A 68 4.79 17.91 -3.02
CA HIS A 68 5.14 16.69 -2.32
C HIS A 68 4.48 16.62 -0.93
N PRO A 69 4.17 15.40 -0.44
CA PRO A 69 3.60 15.22 0.89
C PRO A 69 4.49 15.79 1.99
N LYS A 70 3.91 16.06 3.15
CA LYS A 70 4.62 16.43 4.37
C LYS A 70 5.55 15.28 4.80
N MET A 71 6.70 15.63 5.39
CA MET A 71 7.53 14.66 6.12
C MET A 71 6.81 14.24 7.40
N LEU A 72 6.63 12.93 7.57
CA LEU A 72 6.10 12.33 8.79
C LEU A 72 7.21 12.30 9.85
N ASN A 73 6.82 12.58 11.10
CA ASN A 73 7.70 12.51 12.25
C ASN A 73 6.99 11.79 13.42
N ILE A 74 7.66 11.73 14.57
CA ILE A 74 7.17 11.01 15.76
C ILE A 74 5.74 11.41 16.17
N SER A 75 5.35 12.67 15.99
CA SER A 75 4.01 13.17 16.36
C SER A 75 2.89 12.64 15.47
N ASP A 76 3.21 12.23 14.23
CA ASP A 76 2.25 11.73 13.27
C ASP A 76 1.96 10.22 13.46
N THR A 77 2.83 9.51 14.21
CA THR A 77 2.79 8.04 14.34
C THR A 77 1.47 7.51 14.88
N LYS A 78 0.85 8.18 15.86
CA LYS A 78 -0.45 7.76 16.42
C LYS A 78 -1.54 7.75 15.35
N LYS A 79 -1.64 8.80 14.52
CA LYS A 79 -2.63 8.90 13.45
C LYS A 79 -2.33 7.91 12.33
N MET A 80 -1.06 7.76 11.98
CA MET A 80 -0.58 6.81 11.00
C MET A 80 -0.98 5.37 11.38
N ILE A 81 -0.67 4.93 12.60
CA ILE A 81 -1.02 3.58 13.08
C ILE A 81 -2.54 3.39 13.14
N ALA A 82 -3.27 4.39 13.65
CA ALA A 82 -4.73 4.34 13.76
C ALA A 82 -5.44 4.28 12.40
N SER A 83 -4.83 4.76 11.33
CA SER A 83 -5.41 4.68 9.98
C SER A 83 -5.60 3.24 9.50
N GLY A 84 -4.77 2.31 9.99
CA GLY A 84 -4.73 0.92 9.54
C GLY A 84 -4.09 0.73 8.15
N ALA A 85 -3.52 1.79 7.57
CA ALA A 85 -2.79 1.72 6.30
C ALA A 85 -1.60 0.77 6.41
N VAL A 86 -1.30 0.07 5.32
CA VAL A 86 -0.20 -0.91 5.25
C VAL A 86 1.14 -0.20 5.13
N PHE A 87 1.16 0.90 4.38
CA PHE A 87 2.36 1.68 4.11
C PHE A 87 2.17 3.12 4.56
N ALA A 88 3.27 3.84 4.76
CA ALA A 88 3.25 5.26 5.04
C ALA A 88 4.42 5.97 4.34
N ARG A 89 4.21 7.21 3.92
CA ARG A 89 5.27 8.07 3.38
C ARG A 89 4.98 9.55 3.65
N LYS A 90 5.98 10.43 3.68
CA LYS A 90 7.43 10.21 3.50
C LYS A 90 8.17 10.47 4.82
N PHE A 91 9.26 9.77 5.07
CA PHE A 91 10.08 9.92 6.28
C PHE A 91 11.43 10.52 5.95
N THR A 92 11.98 11.27 6.90
CA THR A 92 13.37 11.74 6.88
C THR A 92 14.29 10.54 7.12
N HIS A 93 15.48 10.56 6.54
CA HIS A 93 16.49 9.56 6.88
C HIS A 93 16.80 9.64 8.37
N ASN A 94 16.84 8.49 9.05
CA ASN A 94 17.04 8.36 10.50
C ASN A 94 16.03 9.14 11.37
N ASP A 95 14.79 9.31 10.89
CA ASP A 95 13.73 9.88 11.73
C ASP A 95 13.36 8.95 12.89
N LEU A 96 13.17 9.50 14.08
CA LEU A 96 12.77 8.74 15.28
C LEU A 96 11.44 7.98 15.12
N ALA A 97 10.57 8.41 14.19
CA ALA A 97 9.37 7.66 13.84
C ALA A 97 9.69 6.25 13.29
N LEU A 98 10.82 6.09 12.61
CA LEU A 98 11.25 4.80 12.07
C LEU A 98 11.65 3.85 13.20
N ASP A 99 12.38 4.33 14.21
CA ASP A 99 12.73 3.54 15.40
C ASP A 99 11.48 3.08 16.16
N LYS A 100 10.48 3.97 16.25
CA LYS A 100 9.18 3.65 16.85
C LYS A 100 8.42 2.58 16.05
N ILE A 101 8.44 2.64 14.71
CA ILE A 101 7.86 1.60 13.85
C ILE A 101 8.56 0.26 14.08
N ASP A 102 9.90 0.27 14.08
CA ASP A 102 10.71 -0.93 14.26
C ASP A 102 10.44 -1.60 15.61
N THR A 103 10.37 -0.80 16.67
CA THR A 103 10.16 -1.31 18.03
C THR A 103 8.71 -1.72 18.28
N GLU A 104 7.73 -0.85 17.98
CA GLU A 104 6.34 -1.04 18.39
C GLU A 104 5.51 -1.89 17.41
N LEU A 105 5.84 -1.87 16.11
CA LEU A 105 5.05 -2.57 15.09
C LEU A 105 5.75 -3.82 14.55
N LEU A 106 7.07 -3.74 14.37
CA LEU A 106 7.86 -4.83 13.81
C LEU A 106 8.54 -5.69 14.89
N GLY A 107 8.64 -5.18 16.12
CA GLY A 107 9.26 -5.92 17.23
C GLY A 107 10.73 -6.26 16.96
N ARG A 108 11.46 -5.38 16.28
CA ARG A 108 12.87 -5.58 15.91
C ARG A 108 13.76 -4.50 16.50
N GLY A 109 14.97 -4.89 16.88
CA GLY A 109 16.03 -3.96 17.27
C GLY A 109 16.84 -3.47 16.06
N ASN A 110 17.70 -2.46 16.28
CA ASN A 110 18.56 -1.93 15.24
C ASN A 110 19.43 -3.03 14.60
N GLY A 111 19.49 -3.05 13.26
CA GLY A 111 20.25 -4.05 12.48
C GLY A 111 19.65 -5.46 12.45
N SER A 112 18.52 -5.71 13.14
CA SER A 112 17.85 -7.01 13.13
C SER A 112 16.69 -7.08 12.15
N PHE A 113 16.36 -8.30 11.72
CA PHE A 113 15.20 -8.57 10.87
C PHE A 113 13.91 -8.61 11.70
N THR A 114 12.78 -8.25 11.07
CA THR A 114 11.45 -8.43 11.66
C THR A 114 11.18 -9.93 11.88
N PRO A 115 10.99 -10.39 13.13
CA PRO A 115 10.63 -11.78 13.38
C PRO A 115 9.26 -12.10 12.78
N GLY A 116 9.11 -13.30 12.24
CA GLY A 116 7.87 -13.74 11.60
C GLY A 116 7.55 -15.20 11.87
N GLY A 117 6.50 -15.71 11.22
CA GLY A 117 6.11 -17.12 11.33
C GLY A 117 7.20 -18.09 10.86
N TRP A 118 8.12 -17.61 10.03
CA TRP A 118 9.30 -18.31 9.54
C TRP A 118 10.43 -18.46 10.56
N CYS A 119 10.41 -17.76 11.70
CA CYS A 119 11.49 -17.86 12.68
C CYS A 119 11.56 -19.25 13.35
N ALA A 120 12.78 -19.77 13.49
CA ALA A 120 13.05 -21.04 14.18
C ALA A 120 14.29 -20.96 15.09
N GLY A 121 14.49 -21.99 15.91
CA GLY A 121 15.67 -22.16 16.77
C GLY A 121 15.51 -21.69 18.22
N LYS A 122 16.54 -21.95 19.02
CA LYS A 122 16.70 -21.51 20.42
C LYS A 122 18.13 -20.96 20.60
N PRO A 123 18.31 -19.66 20.89
CA PRO A 123 17.30 -18.61 21.13
C PRO A 123 16.41 -18.33 19.92
N ASN A 124 15.26 -17.68 20.14
CA ASN A 124 14.25 -17.44 19.10
C ASN A 124 14.83 -16.72 17.88
N CYS A 125 14.38 -17.09 16.67
CA CYS A 125 14.90 -16.58 15.39
C CYS A 125 16.42 -16.77 15.15
N SER A 126 17.07 -17.75 15.81
CA SER A 126 18.49 -18.08 15.53
C SER A 126 18.69 -18.89 14.24
N LYS A 127 17.62 -19.46 13.69
CA LYS A 127 17.62 -20.18 12.41
C LYS A 127 16.46 -19.70 11.54
N VAL A 128 16.66 -19.73 10.23
CA VAL A 128 15.59 -19.55 9.25
C VAL A 128 14.79 -20.86 9.19
N GLY A 129 13.51 -20.80 9.55
CA GLY A 129 12.55 -21.88 9.37
C GLY A 129 11.86 -21.77 8.01
N ASP A 130 10.59 -22.18 7.95
CA ASP A 130 9.79 -22.17 6.73
C ASP A 130 9.34 -20.74 6.35
N PRO A 131 9.83 -20.18 5.22
CA PRO A 131 9.45 -18.83 4.77
C PRO A 131 7.97 -18.70 4.41
N SER A 132 7.28 -19.81 4.11
CA SER A 132 5.86 -19.82 3.77
C SER A 132 4.94 -19.77 4.99
N LYS A 133 5.49 -19.98 6.19
CA LYS A 133 4.73 -19.95 7.43
C LYS A 133 4.41 -18.51 7.83
N ILE A 134 3.12 -18.16 7.75
CA ILE A 134 2.60 -16.84 8.12
C ILE A 134 1.85 -16.95 9.44
N ASN A 135 2.19 -16.07 10.40
CA ASN A 135 1.46 -15.90 11.65
C ASN A 135 0.88 -14.47 11.68
N PRO A 136 -0.45 -14.31 11.54
CA PRO A 136 -1.09 -13.01 11.66
C PRO A 136 -0.86 -12.41 13.06
N GLY A 137 -0.42 -11.15 13.11
CA GLY A 137 -0.30 -10.38 14.35
C GLY A 137 -1.24 -9.18 14.35
N LEU A 138 -1.06 -8.26 15.31
CA LEU A 138 -1.87 -7.04 15.44
C LEU A 138 -1.93 -6.18 14.16
N GLY A 139 -0.90 -6.26 13.31
CA GLY A 139 -0.90 -5.62 11.99
C GLY A 139 -1.97 -6.18 11.06
N ALA A 140 -2.19 -7.49 11.06
CA ALA A 140 -3.21 -8.14 10.26
C ALA A 140 -4.62 -7.69 10.70
N ASP A 141 -4.85 -7.55 12.01
CA ASP A 141 -6.14 -7.07 12.55
C ASP A 141 -6.44 -5.63 12.09
N ARG A 142 -5.42 -4.76 12.11
CA ARG A 142 -5.55 -3.37 11.62
C ARG A 142 -5.90 -3.31 10.14
N ILE A 143 -5.22 -4.12 9.32
CA ILE A 143 -5.45 -4.18 7.87
C ILE A 143 -6.84 -4.76 7.60
N SER A 144 -7.23 -5.83 8.30
CA SER A 144 -8.57 -6.42 8.21
C SER A 144 -9.64 -5.36 8.49
N GLY A 145 -9.50 -4.61 9.59
CA GLY A 145 -10.40 -3.51 9.91
C GLY A 145 -10.44 -2.40 8.86
N LEU A 146 -9.31 -2.05 8.23
CA LEU A 146 -9.27 -1.11 7.11
C LEU A 146 -10.02 -1.66 5.90
N VAL A 147 -9.71 -2.89 5.49
CA VAL A 147 -10.31 -3.55 4.31
C VAL A 147 -11.82 -3.65 4.49
N SER A 148 -12.32 -4.14 5.63
CA SER A 148 -13.75 -4.20 5.92
C SER A 148 -14.44 -2.84 5.79
N ARG A 149 -13.78 -1.76 6.24
CA ARG A 149 -14.31 -0.38 6.10
C ARG A 149 -14.28 0.15 4.67
N LEU A 150 -13.38 -0.33 3.81
CA LEU A 150 -13.24 0.11 2.43
C LEU A 150 -14.24 -0.59 1.52
N ILE A 151 -14.48 -1.89 1.75
CA ILE A 151 -15.39 -2.71 0.94
C ILE A 151 -16.84 -2.67 1.42
N SER A 152 -17.15 -1.89 2.47
CA SER A 152 -18.51 -1.79 2.98
C SER A 152 -19.46 -1.28 1.89
N PRO A 153 -20.65 -1.89 1.68
CA PRO A 153 -21.51 -1.60 0.51
C PRO A 153 -21.83 -0.11 0.30
N SER A 154 -22.05 0.62 1.40
CA SER A 154 -22.33 2.06 1.41
C SER A 154 -21.20 2.94 0.88
N LYS A 155 -19.95 2.47 0.96
CA LYS A 155 -18.76 3.18 0.46
C LYS A 155 -18.35 2.68 -0.91
N LEU A 156 -18.48 1.38 -1.17
CA LEU A 156 -18.06 0.78 -2.43
C LEU A 156 -18.86 1.34 -3.61
N THR A 157 -20.19 1.37 -3.51
CA THR A 157 -21.09 1.91 -4.56
C THR A 157 -20.84 3.39 -4.88
N ARG A 158 -20.32 4.18 -3.94
CA ARG A 158 -20.02 5.61 -4.15
C ARG A 158 -18.61 5.87 -4.69
N ARG A 159 -17.72 4.88 -4.62
CA ARG A 159 -16.27 5.05 -4.85
C ARG A 159 -15.72 4.11 -5.94
N GLN A 160 -16.59 3.43 -6.67
CA GLN A 160 -16.23 2.69 -7.88
C GLN A 160 -16.20 3.61 -9.10
N CYS A 161 -15.52 3.15 -10.14
CA CYS A 161 -15.55 3.77 -11.46
C CYS A 161 -17.01 3.82 -11.96
N ARG A 162 -17.37 4.90 -12.67
CA ARG A 162 -18.71 5.10 -13.23
C ARG A 162 -18.72 4.80 -14.71
#